data_AF-A0A1J3G3D5-F1
#
_entry.id   AF-A0A1J3G3D5-F1
#
_cell.length_a   1.000
_cell.length_b   1.000
_cell.length_c   1.000
_cell.angle_alpha   90.00
_cell.angle_beta   90.00
_cell.angle_gamma   90.00
#
_symmetry.space_group_name_H-M   'P 1'
#
loop_
_entity.id
_entity.type
_entity.pdbx_description
1 polymer ?
#
loop_
_entity_poly.entity_id
_entity_poly.type
_entity_poly.pdbx_seq_one_letter_code
_entity_poly.pdbx_strand_id
1 'polypeptide(L)' 'SLWDAEFYIKVDDDVHVNLATLKMTLSVNRNKPRVYVGCMKSGPVLARKGVKYHEPEYWKFGEIGNKYFRHATGQFYAI' A
#
# COMPACT_ATOMS: atom_id res chain seq x y z
N SER A 1 4.33 14.80 21.31
CA SER A 1 3.77 13.50 21.76
C SER A 1 4.75 12.41 21.35
N LEU A 2 4.83 11.27 22.05
CA LEU A 2 5.71 10.14 21.66
C LEU A 2 5.37 9.61 20.25
N TRP A 3 4.13 9.83 19.83
CA TRP A 3 3.58 9.35 18.56
C TRP A 3 3.48 10.45 17.50
N ASP A 4 4.11 11.60 17.70
CA ASP A 4 4.11 12.67 16.70
C ASP A 4 5.27 12.45 15.71
N ALA A 5 4.96 11.77 14.61
CA ALA A 5 5.94 11.39 13.59
C ALA A 5 5.62 12.03 12.24
N GLU A 6 6.67 12.29 11.44
CA GLU A 6 6.52 12.79 10.07
C GLU A 6 5.92 11.76 9.12
N PHE A 7 6.22 10.48 9.38
CA PHE A 7 5.70 9.35 8.62
C PHE A 7 5.42 8.17 9.55
N TYR A 8 4.37 7.41 9.24
CA TYR A 8 4.03 6.14 9.87
C TYR A 8 4.17 5.01 8.86
N ILE A 9 4.76 3.90 9.27
CA ILE A 9 5.06 2.79 8.39
C ILE A 9 4.38 1.54 8.91
N LYS A 10 3.59 0.90 8.05
CA LYS A 10 3.12 -0.47 8.28
C LYS A 10 4.01 -1.41 7.48
N VAL A 11 4.54 -2.43 8.13
CA VAL A 11 5.33 -3.48 7.50
C VAL A 11 5.00 -4.84 8.11
N ASP A 12 4.99 -5.90 7.30
CA ASP A 12 4.88 -7.28 7.80
C ASP A 12 6.23 -7.77 8.37
N ASP A 13 6.23 -8.87 9.12
CA ASP A 13 7.38 -9.38 9.86
C ASP A 13 8.38 -10.21 9.02
N ASP A 14 8.03 -10.52 7.77
CA ASP A 14 8.83 -11.27 6.81
C ASP A 14 9.50 -10.38 5.74
N VAL A 15 9.58 -9.07 5.97
CA VAL A 15 10.19 -8.08 5.05
C VAL A 15 11.52 -7.56 5.58
N HIS A 16 12.57 -7.61 4.75
CA HIS A 16 13.81 -6.88 5.03
C HIS A 16 13.72 -5.42 4.55
N VAL A 17 13.99 -4.47 5.45
CA VAL A 17 13.93 -3.03 5.14
C VAL A 17 15.32 -2.40 5.20
N ASN A 18 15.77 -1.83 4.09
CA ASN A 18 16.94 -0.95 4.08
C ASN A 18 16.56 0.44 4.61
N LEU A 19 16.85 0.69 5.88
CA LEU A 19 16.48 1.93 6.57
C LEU A 19 17.14 3.19 5.98
N ALA A 20 18.37 3.09 5.46
CA ALA A 20 19.07 4.23 4.88
C ALA A 20 18.38 4.70 3.58
N THR A 21 18.06 3.76 2.69
CA THR A 21 17.33 4.03 1.45
C THR A 21 15.93 4.54 1.76
N LEU A 22 15.22 3.90 2.70
CA LEU A 22 13.87 4.30 3.10
C LEU A 22 13.84 5.75 3.61
N LYS A 23 14.74 6.12 4.52
CA LYS A 23 14.85 7.50 5.03
C LYS A 23 15.08 8.49 3.90
N MET A 24 15.98 8.17 2.96
CA MET A 24 16.26 9.02 1.80
C MET A 24 14.98 9.19 0.95
N THR A 25 14.28 8.11 0.62
CA THR A 25 13.05 8.16 -0.18
C THR A 25 11.94 8.99 0.48
N LEU A 26 11.72 8.82 1.79
CA LEU A 26 10.70 9.57 2.53
C LEU A 26 11.05 11.05 2.64
N SER A 27 12.34 11.38 2.85
CA SER A 27 12.79 12.78 2.98
C SER A 27 12.46 13.64 1.75
N VAL A 28 12.48 13.05 0.55
CA VAL A 28 12.09 13.72 -0.71
C VAL A 28 10.61 14.11 -0.73
N ASN A 29 9.78 13.44 0.07
CA ASN A 29 8.34 13.68 0.13
C ASN A 29 7.90 14.44 1.39
N ARG A 30 8.85 14.84 2.26
CA ARG A 30 8.57 15.47 3.57
C ARG A 30 7.64 16.68 3.51
N ASN A 31 7.77 17.51 2.47
CA ASN A 31 6.99 18.74 2.32
C ASN A 31 5.72 18.55 1.47
N LYS A 32 5.43 17.32 1.04
CA LYS A 32 4.21 17.03 0.27
C LYS A 32 3.11 16.65 1.25
N PRO A 33 1.94 17.30 1.21
CA PRO A 33 0.84 16.91 2.07
C PRO A 33 0.20 15.60 1.60
N ARG A 34 -0.26 14.76 2.55
CA ARG A 34 -1.05 13.53 2.29
C ARG A 34 -0.34 12.52 1.39
N VAL A 35 0.92 12.23 1.71
CA VAL A 35 1.70 11.26 0.96
C VAL A 35 1.25 9.85 1.32
N TYR A 36 1.12 8.99 0.33
CA TYR A 36 0.92 7.56 0.52
C TYR A 36 1.93 6.83 -0.37
N VAL A 37 2.91 6.17 0.25
CA VAL A 37 4.05 5.53 -0.42
C VAL A 37 3.98 4.03 -0.26
N GLY A 38 4.23 3.32 -1.36
CA GLY A 38 4.45 1.89 -1.37
C GLY A 38 4.55 1.39 -2.80
N CYS A 39 4.53 0.08 -3.00
CA CYS A 39 4.38 -0.50 -4.32
C CYS A 39 2.95 -0.30 -4.81
N MET A 40 2.68 0.86 -5.41
CA MET A 40 1.33 1.23 -5.83
C MET A 40 0.86 0.34 -6.99
N LYS A 41 -0.23 -0.40 -6.79
CA LYS A 41 -0.88 -1.22 -7.81
C LYS A 41 -2.35 -0.86 -7.96
N SER A 42 -2.83 -1.13 -9.16
CA SER A 42 -4.24 -1.28 -9.50
C SER A 42 -4.32 -2.41 -10.52
N GLY A 43 -5.43 -3.11 -10.58
CA GLY A 43 -5.61 -4.26 -11.44
C GLY A 43 -6.97 -4.92 -11.19
N PRO A 44 -7.35 -5.92 -12.00
CA PRO A 44 -8.62 -6.61 -11.86
C PRO A 44 -8.81 -7.17 -10.44
N VAL A 45 -10.02 -7.06 -9.91
CA VAL A 45 -10.40 -7.72 -8.65
C VAL A 45 -10.30 -9.23 -8.84
N LEU A 46 -9.80 -9.94 -7.82
CA LEU A 46 -9.55 -11.37 -7.88
C LEU A 46 -10.86 -12.16 -7.71
N ALA A 47 -11.66 -12.22 -8.77
CA ALA A 47 -13.00 -12.84 -8.79
C ALA A 47 -13.00 -14.37 -8.99
N ARG A 48 -11.84 -14.97 -9.30
CA ARG A 48 -11.74 -16.41 -9.59
C ARG A 48 -11.63 -17.23 -8.31
N LYS A 49 -12.57 -18.14 -8.06
CA LYS A 49 -12.48 -19.08 -6.93
C LYS A 49 -11.18 -19.90 -6.99
N GLY A 50 -10.58 -20.13 -5.81
CA GLY A 50 -9.37 -20.94 -5.64
C GLY A 50 -8.05 -20.19 -5.78
N VAL A 51 -8.07 -18.88 -6.10
CA VAL A 51 -6.87 -18.05 -5.99
C VAL A 51 -6.76 -17.45 -4.58
N LYS A 52 -5.53 -17.19 -4.12
CA LYS A 52 -5.29 -16.47 -2.87
C LYS A 52 -5.93 -15.08 -2.95
N TYR A 53 -6.62 -14.66 -1.88
CA TYR A 53 -7.36 -13.39 -1.81
C TYR A 53 -8.51 -13.31 -2.83
N HIS A 54 -9.18 -14.43 -3.12
CA HIS A 54 -10.42 -14.41 -3.88
C HIS A 54 -11.49 -13.58 -3.17
N GLU A 55 -12.07 -12.62 -3.89
CA GLU A 55 -13.10 -11.72 -3.39
C GLU A 55 -14.51 -12.24 -3.76
N PRO A 56 -15.27 -12.82 -2.82
CA PRO A 56 -16.58 -13.42 -3.13
C PRO A 56 -17.60 -12.39 -3.61
N GLU A 57 -17.44 -11.15 -3.14
CA GLU A 57 -18.32 -10.04 -3.45
C GLU A 57 -17.69 -9.06 -4.45
N TYR A 58 -16.81 -9.56 -5.34
CA TYR A 58 -16.06 -8.74 -6.29
C TYR A 58 -16.91 -7.74 -7.08
N TRP A 59 -18.17 -8.08 -7.38
CA TRP A 59 -19.09 -7.24 -8.13
C TRP A 59 -19.51 -5.97 -7.39
N LYS A 60 -19.33 -5.91 -6.06
CA LYS A 60 -19.61 -4.74 -5.21
C LYS A 60 -18.43 -3.77 -5.15
N PHE A 61 -17.23 -4.22 -5.50
CA PHE A 61 -15.99 -3.49 -5.26
C PHE A 61 -15.27 -3.18 -6.57
N GLY A 62 -14.48 -2.11 -6.54
CA GLY A 62 -13.61 -1.73 -7.63
C GLY A 62 -14.13 -0.58 -8.49
N GLU A 63 -13.22 0.00 -9.24
CA GLU A 63 -13.45 1.08 -10.20
C GLU A 63 -13.97 0.51 -11.53
N ILE A 64 -14.10 1.39 -12.53
CA ILE A 64 -14.51 1.03 -13.89
C ILE A 64 -13.71 -0.17 -14.40
N GLY A 65 -14.44 -1.21 -14.82
CA GLY A 65 -13.86 -2.47 -15.27
C GLY A 65 -13.50 -3.43 -14.13
N ASN A 66 -14.09 -3.28 -12.95
CA ASN A 66 -13.91 -4.17 -11.78
C ASN A 66 -12.42 -4.30 -11.40
N LYS A 67 -11.81 -3.14 -11.15
CA LYS A 67 -10.39 -3.04 -10.77
C LYS A 67 -10.27 -2.52 -9.35
N TYR A 68 -9.32 -3.02 -8.57
CA TYR A 68 -8.98 -2.39 -7.29
C TYR A 68 -8.62 -0.92 -7.49
N PHE A 69 -9.09 -0.06 -6.58
CA PHE A 69 -8.59 1.29 -6.46
C PHE A 69 -7.07 1.27 -6.29
N ARG A 70 -6.40 2.36 -6.68
CA ARG A 70 -4.94 2.42 -6.56
C ARG A 70 -4.51 2.36 -5.10
N HIS A 71 -3.77 1.32 -4.72
CA HIS A 71 -3.34 1.07 -3.34
C HIS A 71 -1.89 0.59 -3.28
N ALA A 72 -1.23 0.75 -2.14
CA ALA A 72 0.06 0.09 -1.91
C ALA A 72 -0.21 -1.41 -1.70
N THR A 73 0.30 -2.24 -2.61
CA THR A 73 0.14 -3.68 -2.50
C THR A 73 1.21 -4.29 -1.60
N GLY A 74 0.88 -5.45 -1.04
CA GLY A 74 1.84 -6.25 -0.29
C GLY A 74 2.04 -5.75 1.13
N GLN A 75 3.29 -5.80 1.55
CA GLN A 75 3.67 -5.93 2.96
C GLN A 75 4.30 -4.66 3.53
N PHE A 76 4.27 -3.55 2.79
CA PHE A 76 4.93 -2.31 3.18
C PHE A 76 4.20 -1.09 2.61
N TYR A 77 3.87 -0.13 3.48
CA TYR A 77 3.51 1.22 3.06
C TYR A 77 3.87 2.28 4.11
N ALA A 78 4.01 3.52 3.68
CA ALA A 78 4.19 4.70 4.52
C ALA A 78 3.13 5.75 4.23
N ILE A 79 2.68 6.44 5.29
CA ILE A 79 1.78 7.61 5.25
C ILE A 79 2.36 8.78 6.04
#